data_AF-A0AB74R8H4-F1
#
_entry.id   AF-A0AB74R8H4-F1
#
_cell.length_a   1.000
_cell.length_b   1.000
_cell.length_c   1.000
_cell.angle_alpha   90.00
_cell.angle_beta   90.00
_cell.angle_gamma   90.00
#
_symmetry.space_group_name_H-M   'P 1'
#
loop_
_entity.id
_entity.type
_entity.pdbx_description
1 polymer ?
#
loop_
_entity_poly.entity_id
_entity_poly.type
_entity_poly.pdbx_seq_one_letter_code
_entity_poly.pdbx_strand_id
1 'polypeptide(L)'
;MKKIVLKDILFLVTTLSIIVILLFVTNITTNSKIKSTSESYLKSDKNSVRQNGIQRSTKNTAFKTTILSTGKSDCILIEIGDKFIMIDTGEDKNGEQIVDKLKEKEINALDYLIKK
;
A
#
# COMPACT_ATOMS: atom_id res chain seq x y z
N MET A 1 25.94 -45.97 -20.40
CA MET A 1 25.24 -45.45 -19.20
C MET A 1 26.09 -44.35 -18.58
N LYS A 2 25.61 -43.10 -18.51
CA LYS A 2 26.36 -42.02 -17.85
C LYS A 2 26.45 -42.33 -16.36
N LYS A 3 27.66 -42.34 -15.80
CA LYS A 3 27.88 -42.53 -14.37
C LYS A 3 27.59 -41.20 -13.67
N ILE A 4 26.54 -41.16 -12.84
CA ILE A 4 26.32 -40.04 -11.93
C ILE A 4 27.47 -40.04 -10.93
N VAL A 5 28.16 -38.90 -10.79
CA VAL A 5 29.18 -38.71 -9.74
C VAL A 5 28.58 -37.95 -8.57
N LEU A 6 29.17 -38.09 -7.38
CA LEU A 6 28.66 -37.46 -6.15
C LEU A 6 28.49 -35.94 -6.27
N LYS A 7 29.34 -35.29 -7.07
CA LYS A 7 29.25 -33.85 -7.34
C LYS A 7 27.97 -33.47 -8.10
N ASP A 8 27.47 -34.34 -8.98
CA ASP A 8 26.24 -34.10 -9.73
C ASP A 8 25.02 -34.16 -8.80
N ILE A 9 25.04 -35.07 -7.83
CA ILE A 9 24.00 -35.18 -6.80
C ILE A 9 24.02 -33.95 -5.89
N LEU A 10 25.22 -33.53 -5.43
CA LEU A 10 25.35 -32.35 -4.58
C LEU A 10 24.87 -31.08 -5.31
N PHE A 11 25.25 -30.92 -6.57
CA PHE A 11 24.77 -29.80 -7.40
C PHE A 11 23.25 -29.80 -7.55
N LEU A 12 22.65 -30.97 -7.78
CA LEU A 12 21.19 -31.11 -7.88
C LEU A 12 20.48 -30.73 -6.57
N VAL A 13 20.96 -31.21 -5.42
CA VAL A 13 20.37 -30.87 -4.12
C VAL A 13 20.45 -29.36 -3.83
N THR A 14 21.60 -28.73 -4.13
CA THR A 14 21.77 -27.28 -3.91
C THR A 14 20.84 -26.44 -4.79
N THR A 15 20.67 -26.82 -6.06
CA THR A 15 19.79 -26.10 -6.98
C THR A 15 18.32 -26.24 -6.61
N LEU A 16 17.88 -27.43 -6.18
CA LEU A 16 16.52 -27.61 -5.66
C LEU A 16 16.26 -26.79 -4.39
N SER A 17 17.21 -26.72 -3.46
CA SER A 17 17.07 -25.93 -2.24
C SER A 17 16.87 -24.44 -2.53
N ILE A 18 17.64 -23.88 -3.47
CA ILE A 18 17.51 -22.49 -3.90
C ILE A 18 16.12 -22.23 -4.53
N ILE A 19 15.65 -23.13 -5.39
CA ILE A 19 14.32 -23.01 -6.03
C ILE A 19 13.19 -22.97 -4.99
N VAL A 20 13.27 -23.82 -3.96
CA VAL A 20 12.27 -23.83 -2.87
C VAL A 20 12.27 -22.52 -2.09
N ILE A 21 13.44 -21.95 -1.80
CA ILE A 21 13.56 -20.65 -1.12
C ILE A 21 12.94 -19.53 -1.97
N LEU A 22 13.21 -19.50 -3.29
CA LEU A 22 12.61 -18.52 -4.19
C LEU A 22 11.07 -18.62 -4.23
N LEU A 23 10.51 -19.83 -4.27
CA LEU A 23 9.06 -20.03 -4.23
C LEU A 23 8.42 -19.60 -2.91
N PHE A 24 9.13 -19.77 -1.79
CA PHE A 24 8.64 -19.33 -0.49
C PHE A 24 8.60 -17.79 -0.38
N VAL A 25 9.64 -17.11 -0.87
CA VAL A 25 9.72 -15.64 -0.90
C VAL A 25 8.63 -15.03 -1.79
N THR A 26 8.37 -15.61 -2.97
CA THR A 26 7.31 -15.11 -3.86
C THR A 26 5.91 -15.34 -3.29
N ASN A 27 5.65 -16.48 -2.63
CA ASN A 27 4.35 -16.74 -1.96
C ASN A 27 4.07 -15.82 -0.77
N ILE A 28 5.10 -15.39 -0.02
CA ILE A 28 4.94 -14.37 1.03
C ILE A 28 4.56 -13.01 0.41
N THR A 29 5.18 -12.66 -0.72
CA THR A 29 4.99 -11.35 -1.37
C THR A 29 3.64 -11.24 -2.07
N THR A 30 3.08 -12.33 -2.59
CA THR A 30 1.80 -12.32 -3.35
C THR A 30 0.55 -12.40 -2.47
N ASN A 31 0.66 -12.80 -1.20
CA ASN A 31 -0.47 -12.94 -0.28
C ASN A 31 -0.74 -11.73 0.62
N SER A 32 0.06 -10.66 0.55
CA SER A 32 -0.20 -9.43 1.35
C SER A 32 -1.27 -8.51 0.74
N LYS A 33 -2.00 -8.95 -0.30
CA LYS A 33 -3.19 -8.24 -0.78
C LYS A 33 -4.35 -8.43 0.21
N ILE A 34 -4.24 -7.74 1.35
CA ILE A 34 -5.31 -7.54 2.30
C ILE A 34 -6.52 -7.03 1.51
N LYS A 35 -7.59 -7.82 1.54
CA LYS A 35 -8.91 -7.48 1.03
C LYS A 35 -9.42 -6.28 1.84
N SER A 36 -9.08 -5.07 1.38
CA SER A 36 -9.75 -3.86 1.83
C SER A 36 -11.20 -3.96 1.34
N THR A 37 -12.11 -4.25 2.27
CA THR A 37 -13.54 -4.04 2.07
C THR A 37 -13.75 -2.54 1.93
N SER A 38 -13.66 -2.03 0.70
CA SER A 38 -14.20 -0.71 0.38
C SER A 38 -15.72 -0.84 0.36
N GLU A 39 -16.38 -0.51 1.46
CA GLU A 39 -17.80 -0.17 1.38
C GLU A 39 -17.94 1.03 0.45
N SER A 40 -18.53 0.81 -0.72
CA SER A 40 -18.81 1.87 -1.68
C SER A 40 -19.94 2.75 -1.13
N TYR A 41 -19.61 3.80 -0.41
CA TYR A 41 -20.54 4.91 -0.20
C TYR A 41 -20.51 5.84 -1.42
N LEU A 42 -21.04 5.34 -2.54
CA LEU A 42 -21.50 6.19 -3.64
C LEU A 42 -23.02 6.30 -3.56
N LYS A 43 -23.52 7.09 -2.60
CA LYS A 43 -24.81 7.74 -2.81
C LYS A 43 -24.56 8.99 -3.65
N SER A 44 -24.59 8.78 -4.97
CA SER A 44 -24.81 9.88 -5.91
C SER A 44 -26.25 10.33 -5.75
N ASP A 45 -26.50 11.34 -4.92
CA ASP A 45 -27.77 12.08 -4.95
C ASP A 45 -27.88 12.72 -6.34
N LYS A 46 -28.72 12.13 -7.20
CA LYS A 46 -29.10 12.72 -8.49
C LYS A 46 -30.06 13.88 -8.25
N ASN A 47 -29.59 14.97 -7.64
CA ASN A 47 -30.23 16.27 -7.79
C ASN A 47 -29.52 17.00 -8.94
N SER A 48 -30.01 16.74 -10.15
CA SER A 48 -29.61 17.44 -11.37
C SER A 48 -30.08 18.90 -11.30
N VAL A 49 -29.25 19.78 -10.73
CA VAL A 49 -29.32 21.21 -11.02
C VAL A 49 -28.66 21.42 -12.38
N ARG A 50 -29.45 21.79 -13.40
CA ARG A 50 -28.92 22.17 -14.71
C ARG A 50 -28.18 23.50 -14.56
N GLN A 51 -26.84 23.45 -14.49
CA GLN A 51 -26.00 24.62 -14.75
C GLN A 51 -25.46 24.55 -16.18
N ASN A 52 -25.66 25.64 -16.89
CA ASN A 52 -25.25 25.83 -18.28
C ASN A 52 -23.73 25.66 -18.46
N GLY A 53 -23.34 24.80 -19.40
CA GLY A 53 -22.29 25.14 -20.37
C GLY A 53 -20.81 25.03 -19.97
N ILE A 54 -20.44 24.38 -18.88
CA ILE A 54 -19.02 24.01 -18.66
C ILE A 54 -18.94 22.49 -18.54
N GLN A 55 -18.47 21.85 -19.61
CA GLN A 55 -18.16 20.42 -19.62
C GLN A 55 -16.86 20.22 -18.81
N ARG A 56 -16.98 20.29 -17.48
CA ARG A 56 -15.88 20.02 -16.56
C ARG A 56 -15.68 18.51 -16.62
N SER A 57 -14.64 18.08 -17.34
CA SER A 57 -14.15 16.70 -17.26
C SER A 57 -13.68 16.48 -15.83
N THR A 58 -14.57 16.03 -14.96
CA THR A 58 -14.23 15.59 -13.62
C THR A 58 -13.48 14.27 -13.79
N LYS A 59 -12.17 14.37 -14.01
CA LYS A 59 -11.27 13.21 -13.88
C LYS A 59 -11.41 12.75 -12.44
N ASN A 60 -12.22 11.72 -12.24
CA ASN A 60 -12.47 11.13 -10.94
C ASN A 60 -11.13 10.59 -10.42
N THR A 61 -10.46 11.39 -9.61
CA THR A 61 -9.15 11.07 -9.06
C THR A 61 -9.41 10.24 -7.83
N ALA A 62 -8.81 9.05 -7.78
CA ALA A 62 -8.98 8.14 -6.65
C ALA A 62 -8.61 8.87 -5.35
N PHE A 63 -9.57 8.91 -4.42
CA PHE A 63 -9.40 9.44 -3.09
C PHE A 63 -9.40 8.26 -2.11
N LYS A 64 -8.35 8.12 -1.33
CA LYS A 64 -8.19 7.05 -0.36
C LYS A 64 -7.70 7.61 0.96
N THR A 65 -8.32 7.15 2.05
CA THR A 65 -7.94 7.54 3.41
C THR A 65 -7.50 6.31 4.18
N THR A 66 -6.41 6.44 4.93
CA THR A 66 -5.90 5.42 5.85
C THR A 66 -5.75 6.05 7.23
N ILE A 67 -6.42 5.47 8.24
CA ILE A 67 -6.18 5.84 9.64
C ILE A 67 -5.06 4.92 10.15
N LEU A 68 -3.95 5.51 10.59
CA LEU A 68 -2.82 4.76 11.14
C LEU A 68 -3.07 4.46 12.62
N SER A 69 -2.77 3.23 13.03
CA SER A 69 -3.00 2.80 14.41
C SER A 69 -1.92 3.37 15.34
N THR A 70 -2.24 4.47 16.01
CA THR A 70 -1.35 5.18 16.95
C THR A 70 -1.89 5.17 18.39
N GLY A 71 -2.85 4.27 18.68
CA GLY A 71 -3.48 4.14 19.99
C GLY A 71 -4.63 5.14 20.17
N LYS A 72 -4.48 6.09 21.11
CA LYS A 72 -5.52 7.09 21.43
C LYS A 72 -5.41 8.39 20.62
N SER A 73 -4.35 8.55 19.87
CA SER A 73 -4.05 9.75 19.08
C SER A 73 -4.51 9.57 17.64
N ASP A 74 -4.69 10.69 16.92
CA ASP A 74 -5.08 10.69 15.52
C ASP A 74 -3.85 10.71 14.60
N CYS A 75 -3.90 9.91 13.54
CA CYS A 75 -2.94 9.99 12.45
C CYS A 75 -3.62 9.48 11.17
N ILE A 76 -3.88 10.39 10.23
CA ILE A 76 -4.67 10.11 9.03
C ILE A 76 -3.83 10.44 7.80
N LEU A 77 -3.63 9.45 6.94
CA LEU A 77 -3.01 9.60 5.63
C LEU A 77 -4.11 9.65 4.55
N ILE A 78 -4.08 10.70 3.74
CA ILE A 78 -4.95 10.89 2.59
C ILE A 78 -4.10 10.81 1.32
N GLU A 79 -4.50 9.95 0.40
CA GLU A 79 -3.91 9.72 -0.92
C GLU A 79 -4.88 10.24 -1.98
N ILE A 80 -4.48 11.24 -2.78
CA ILE A 80 -5.28 11.80 -3.89
C ILE A 80 -4.41 11.89 -5.13
N GLY A 81 -4.58 10.96 -6.07
CA GLY A 81 -3.69 10.88 -7.23
C GLY A 81 -2.26 10.56 -6.81
N ASP A 82 -1.32 11.46 -7.11
CA ASP A 82 0.09 11.41 -6.71
C ASP A 82 0.39 12.22 -5.45
N LYS A 83 -0.65 12.71 -4.76
CA LYS A 83 -0.52 13.58 -3.58
C LYS A 83 -0.74 12.84 -2.29
N PHE A 84 0.12 13.13 -1.32
CA PHE A 84 0.08 12.57 0.03
C PHE A 84 -0.10 13.67 1.07
N ILE A 85 -1.19 13.59 1.82
CA ILE A 85 -1.55 14.56 2.86
C ILE A 85 -1.65 13.82 4.18
N MET A 86 -0.99 14.32 5.21
CA MET A 86 -1.12 13.77 6.57
C MET A 86 -1.85 14.77 7.47
N ILE A 87 -2.86 14.29 8.18
CA ILE A 87 -3.56 15.03 9.23
C ILE A 87 -3.20 14.38 10.57
N ASP A 88 -2.60 15.17 11.44
CA ASP A 88 -2.00 14.77 12.71
C ASP A 88 -0.95 13.63 12.56
N THR A 89 -0.13 13.46 13.60
CA THR A 89 1.04 12.58 13.56
C THR A 89 1.09 11.63 14.75
N GLY A 90 -0.04 11.39 15.41
CA GLY A 90 -0.08 10.64 16.65
C GLY A 90 0.72 11.30 17.78
N GLU A 91 1.24 10.49 18.70
CA GLU A 91 2.17 10.93 19.75
C GLU A 91 3.63 10.73 19.32
N ASP A 92 4.58 11.43 19.96
CA ASP A 92 6.03 11.34 19.64
C ASP A 92 6.56 9.89 19.64
N LYS A 93 6.07 9.06 20.56
CA LYS A 93 6.43 7.63 20.66
C LYS A 93 6.06 6.81 19.41
N ASN A 94 5.16 7.31 18.57
CA ASN A 94 4.72 6.66 17.34
C ASN A 94 5.56 7.05 16.11
N GLY A 95 6.49 8.00 16.23
CA GLY A 95 7.20 8.58 15.09
C GLY A 95 7.87 7.56 14.18
N GLU A 96 8.66 6.64 14.75
CA GLU A 96 9.36 5.60 13.97
C GLU A 96 8.37 4.68 13.25
N GLN A 97 7.33 4.22 13.96
CA GLN A 97 6.30 3.35 13.40
C GLN A 97 5.57 4.01 12.22
N ILE A 98 5.26 5.31 12.32
CA ILE A 98 4.59 6.07 11.26
C ILE A 98 5.52 6.20 10.05
N VAL A 99 6.79 6.56 10.27
CA VAL A 99 7.80 6.66 9.20
C VAL A 99 7.98 5.33 8.48
N ASP A 100 8.05 4.22 9.22
CA ASP A 100 8.18 2.88 8.63
C ASP A 100 6.95 2.52 7.79
N LYS A 101 5.74 2.90 8.24
CA LYS A 101 4.50 2.72 7.47
C LYS A 101 4.45 3.55 6.20
N LEU A 102 5.03 4.75 6.20
CA LEU A 102 5.14 5.58 4.99
C LEU A 102 6.15 4.99 4.01
N LYS A 103 7.32 4.54 4.51
CA LYS A 103 8.34 3.87 3.68
C LYS A 103 7.84 2.57 3.07
N GLU A 104 7.09 1.76 3.82
CA GLU A 104 6.44 0.53 3.32
C GLU A 104 5.50 0.82 2.13
N LYS A 105 4.94 2.03 2.08
CA LYS A 105 4.07 2.52 0.99
C LYS A 105 4.83 3.26 -0.11
N GLU A 106 6.17 3.30 -0.06
CA GLU A 106 7.04 4.06 -0.96
C GLU A 106 6.78 5.59 -0.94
N ILE A 107 6.24 6.09 0.17
CA ILE A 107 5.97 7.53 0.37
C ILE A 107 7.21 8.16 1.02
N ASN A 108 7.98 8.89 0.20
CA ASN A 108 9.20 9.55 0.63
C ASN A 108 9.01 11.01 1.03
N ALA A 109 7.87 11.60 0.70
CA ALA A 109 7.51 12.98 1.00
C ALA A 109 6.00 13.12 1.18
N LEU A 110 5.61 14.09 2.00
CA LEU A 110 4.23 14.54 2.13
C LEU A 110 4.11 15.88 1.42
N ASP A 111 3.08 16.05 0.58
CA ASP A 111 2.78 17.33 -0.04
C ASP A 111 2.26 18.33 1.01
N TYR A 112 1.49 17.83 1.98
CA TYR A 112 0.94 18.64 3.06
C TYR A 112 0.95 17.87 4.37
N LEU A 113 1.27 18.60 5.45
CA LEU A 113 1.10 18.17 6.83
C LEU A 113 0.20 19.17 7.54
N ILE A 114 -0.97 18.72 7.97
CA ILE A 114 -1.93 19.51 8.74
C ILE A 114 -1.84 19.01 10.18
N LYS A 115 -1.44 19.88 11.10
CA LYS A 115 -1.38 19.59 12.54
C LYS A 115 -1.99 20.74 13.32
N LYS A 116 -2.60 20.44 14.47
CA LYS A 116 -3.10 21.44 15.41
C LYS A 116 -2.00 21.98 16.32
#